data_AF-A0A7S3YVC6-F1
#
_entry.id   AF-A0A7S3YVC6-F1
#
_cell.length_a   1.000
_cell.length_b   1.000
_cell.length_c   1.000
_cell.angle_alpha   90.00
_cell.angle_beta   90.00
_cell.angle_gamma   90.00
#
_symmetry.space_group_name_H-M   'P 1'
#
loop_
_entity.id
_entity.type
_entity.pdbx_description
1 polymer ?
#
loop_
_entity_poly.entity_id
_entity_poly.type
_entity_poly.pdbx_seq_one_letter_code
_entity_poly.pdbx_strand_id
1 'polypeptide(L)'
;IKTVRRGILNLYLGFVDNKATEPKAVAEHVLKPLIEDYLTDYKTNAAMFDEAKQPELLGLFAKTVEKLAMNKDTKPVIVSAIPVIFDHVFETTINAITKNMDNYPDLRLKFYSLLKIIFKYCFESILALNDAQTKMMVDSVIWAMRHLHSEVADLGMDIFLVMLVNYHTSVKCNHFFQNYM
;
A
#
# COMPACT_ATOMS: atom_id res chain seq x y z
N ILE A 1 25.71 -4.08 -1.64
CA ILE A 1 24.63 -3.09 -1.38
C ILE A 1 23.23 -3.72 -1.50
N LYS A 2 22.89 -4.43 -2.59
CA LYS A 2 21.60 -5.14 -2.79
C LYS A 2 21.20 -6.10 -1.64
N THR A 3 22.12 -6.97 -1.20
CA THR A 3 21.89 -7.95 -0.11
C THR A 3 21.70 -7.30 1.26
N VAL A 4 22.34 -6.14 1.50
CA VAL A 4 22.30 -5.42 2.77
C VAL A 4 20.93 -4.75 2.97
N ARG A 5 20.40 -4.09 1.94
CA ARG A 5 19.05 -3.48 2.00
C ARG A 5 17.96 -4.54 2.22
N ARG A 6 18.00 -5.68 1.51
CA ARG A 6 17.07 -6.80 1.75
C ARG A 6 17.21 -7.38 3.17
N GLY A 7 18.44 -7.48 3.69
CA GLY A 7 18.70 -7.87 5.07
C GLY A 7 18.07 -6.91 6.09
N ILE A 8 18.18 -5.60 5.88
CA ILE A 8 17.54 -4.57 6.73
C ILE A 8 16.02 -4.68 6.68
N LEU A 9 15.41 -4.84 5.49
CA LEU A 9 13.97 -5.02 5.38
C LEU A 9 13.48 -6.28 6.12
N ASN A 10 14.22 -7.38 6.03
CA ASN A 10 13.90 -8.60 6.76
C ASN A 10 14.07 -8.45 8.28
N LEU A 11 15.02 -7.64 8.74
CA LEU A 11 15.16 -7.30 10.16
C LEU A 11 13.98 -6.48 10.66
N TYR A 12 13.55 -5.46 9.90
CA TYR A 12 12.33 -4.71 10.21
C TYR A 12 11.09 -5.59 10.18
N LEU A 13 10.99 -6.49 9.20
CA LEU A 13 9.91 -7.47 9.11
C LEU A 13 9.87 -8.34 10.36
N GLY A 14 11.02 -8.89 10.76
CA GLY A 14 11.16 -9.67 11.98
C GLY A 14 10.86 -8.88 13.25
N PHE A 15 11.15 -7.57 13.28
CA PHE A 15 10.80 -6.69 14.41
C PHE A 15 9.28 -6.49 14.52
N VAL A 16 8.62 -6.21 13.39
CA VAL A 16 7.16 -6.06 13.30
C VAL A 16 6.45 -7.38 13.69
N ASP A 17 6.96 -8.51 13.21
CA ASP A 17 6.40 -9.85 13.45
C ASP A 17 6.67 -10.37 14.87
N ASN A 18 7.91 -10.29 15.37
CA ASN A 18 8.34 -11.00 16.60
C ASN A 18 8.36 -10.14 17.87
N LYS A 19 8.39 -8.80 17.79
CA LYS A 19 8.75 -7.95 18.96
C LYS A 19 7.84 -6.76 19.26
N ALA A 20 6.77 -6.51 18.51
CA ALA A 20 5.94 -5.35 18.79
C ALA A 20 4.78 -5.64 19.77
N THR A 21 5.11 -5.86 21.06
CA THR A 21 4.16 -5.56 22.17
C THR A 21 3.92 -4.05 22.29
N GLU A 22 4.76 -3.23 21.66
CA GLU A 22 4.68 -1.77 21.70
C GLU A 22 4.56 -1.18 20.27
N PRO A 23 3.34 -0.88 19.80
CA PRO A 23 3.10 -0.22 18.52
C PRO A 23 3.85 1.11 18.37
N LYS A 24 4.10 1.83 19.46
CA LYS A 24 4.86 3.10 19.45
C LYS A 24 6.30 2.90 18.95
N ALA A 25 6.97 1.83 19.40
CA ALA A 25 8.31 1.50 18.92
C ALA A 25 8.34 1.18 17.42
N VAL A 26 7.29 0.57 16.88
CA VAL A 26 7.15 0.33 15.43
C VAL A 26 6.99 1.65 14.67
N ALA A 27 6.20 2.59 15.19
CA ALA A 27 6.05 3.90 14.56
C ALA A 27 7.40 4.67 14.52
N GLU A 28 8.14 4.67 15.63
CA GLU A 28 9.39 5.42 15.77
C GLU A 28 10.57 4.78 15.04
N HIS A 29 10.75 3.47 15.16
CA HIS A 29 11.95 2.78 14.68
C HIS A 29 11.78 2.06 13.35
N VAL A 30 10.55 1.93 12.85
CA VAL A 30 10.28 1.28 11.56
C VAL A 30 9.60 2.26 10.59
N LEU A 31 8.42 2.78 10.94
CA LEU A 31 7.66 3.62 10.00
C LEU A 31 8.43 4.87 9.60
N LYS A 32 8.98 5.61 10.58
CA LYS A 32 9.71 6.85 10.30
C LYS A 32 10.94 6.63 9.38
N PRO A 33 11.87 5.70 9.67
CA PRO A 33 12.97 5.40 8.74
C PRO A 33 12.51 4.93 7.36
N LEU A 34 11.43 4.13 7.27
CA LEU A 34 10.90 3.72 5.96
C LEU A 34 10.40 4.90 5.13
N ILE A 35 9.77 5.89 5.76
CA ILE A 35 9.28 7.09 5.07
C ILE A 35 10.46 7.98 4.66
N GLU A 36 11.36 8.29 5.59
CA GLU A 36 12.45 9.26 5.39
C GLU A 36 13.51 8.72 4.41
N ASP A 37 13.94 7.46 4.59
CA ASP A 37 15.08 6.91 3.85
C ASP A 37 14.70 6.13 2.59
N TYR A 38 13.49 5.56 2.52
CA TYR A 38 13.14 4.62 1.43
C TYR A 38 12.11 5.18 0.44
N LEU A 39 11.17 6.04 0.85
CA LEU A 39 10.12 6.53 -0.07
C LEU A 39 10.65 7.50 -1.12
N THR A 40 11.57 8.40 -0.74
CA THR A 40 12.19 9.35 -1.68
C THR A 40 12.98 8.61 -2.77
N ASP A 41 13.74 7.59 -2.36
CA ASP A 41 14.47 6.69 -3.27
C ASP A 41 13.49 5.91 -4.19
N TYR A 42 12.36 5.46 -3.65
CA TYR A 42 11.34 4.69 -4.40
C TYR A 42 10.74 5.47 -5.57
N LYS A 43 10.49 6.77 -5.37
CA LYS A 43 9.90 7.67 -6.38
C LYS A 43 10.90 8.10 -7.45
N THR A 44 12.12 8.47 -7.06
CA THR A 44 13.07 9.20 -7.92
C THR A 44 13.93 8.30 -8.81
N ASN A 45 14.21 7.05 -8.42
CA ASN A 45 15.25 6.26 -9.06
C ASN A 45 14.72 5.02 -9.79
N ALA A 46 13.93 5.23 -10.85
CA ALA A 46 13.28 4.15 -11.60
C ALA A 46 14.25 3.12 -12.21
N ALA A 47 15.50 3.51 -12.52
CA ALA A 47 16.53 2.67 -13.12
C ALA A 47 17.38 1.87 -12.11
N MET A 48 17.41 2.26 -10.83
CA MET A 48 18.19 1.53 -9.81
C MET A 48 17.54 0.22 -9.35
N PHE A 49 16.36 -0.06 -9.89
CA PHE A 49 15.47 -1.14 -9.50
C PHE A 49 15.08 -2.02 -10.70
N ASP A 50 16.04 -2.32 -11.56
CA ASP A 50 15.82 -3.25 -12.66
C ASP A 50 15.66 -4.70 -12.16
N GLU A 51 14.50 -5.27 -12.49
CA GLU A 51 13.77 -6.44 -11.94
C GLU A 51 13.22 -6.29 -10.51
N ALA A 52 13.39 -5.09 -9.94
CA ALA A 52 13.95 -4.98 -8.61
C ALA A 52 13.37 -3.85 -7.75
N LYS A 53 12.14 -3.38 -7.99
CA LYS A 53 11.42 -2.45 -7.08
C LYS A 53 10.79 -3.19 -5.88
N GLN A 54 11.62 -3.83 -5.07
CA GLN A 54 11.40 -4.32 -3.69
C GLN A 54 9.95 -4.65 -3.26
N PRO A 55 9.37 -5.78 -3.72
CA PRO A 55 8.12 -6.31 -3.19
C PRO A 55 8.12 -6.44 -1.65
N GLU A 56 9.28 -6.72 -1.07
CA GLU A 56 9.48 -6.84 0.37
C GLU A 56 9.22 -5.52 1.11
N LEU A 57 9.52 -4.37 0.48
CA LEU A 57 9.21 -3.06 1.03
C LEU A 57 7.69 -2.85 1.11
N LEU A 58 6.96 -3.19 0.04
CA LEU A 58 5.49 -3.11 0.04
C LEU A 58 4.87 -4.07 1.08
N GLY A 59 5.43 -5.28 1.20
CA GLY A 59 5.03 -6.23 2.22
C GLY A 59 5.28 -5.73 3.65
N LEU A 60 6.41 -5.06 3.88
CA LEU A 60 6.74 -4.43 5.16
C LEU A 60 5.79 -3.27 5.47
N PHE A 61 5.48 -2.43 4.49
CA PHE A 61 4.46 -1.39 4.65
C PHE A 61 3.10 -1.99 5.01
N ALA A 62 2.67 -3.06 4.34
CA ALA A 62 1.37 -3.68 4.62
C ALA A 62 1.28 -4.13 6.09
N LYS A 63 2.30 -4.84 6.58
CA LYS A 63 2.34 -5.28 7.98
C LYS A 63 2.47 -4.12 8.97
N THR A 64 3.28 -3.11 8.64
CA THR A 64 3.44 -1.91 9.47
C THR A 64 2.13 -1.14 9.58
N VAL A 65 1.41 -0.97 8.46
CA VAL A 65 0.10 -0.31 8.43
C VAL A 65 -0.89 -1.07 9.30
N GLU A 66 -1.03 -2.38 9.08
CA GLU A 66 -1.94 -3.22 9.86
C GLU A 66 -1.63 -3.12 11.36
N LYS A 67 -0.37 -3.29 11.74
CA LYS A 67 0.04 -3.27 13.15
C LYS A 67 -0.25 -1.93 13.83
N LEU A 68 0.09 -0.82 13.19
CA LEU A 68 -0.09 0.51 13.78
C LEU A 68 -1.56 0.95 13.79
N ALA A 69 -2.34 0.54 12.80
CA ALA A 69 -3.74 0.91 12.70
C ALA A 69 -4.64 0.14 13.71
N MET A 70 -4.22 -1.04 14.15
CA MET A 70 -4.94 -1.82 15.18
C MET A 70 -4.80 -1.23 16.59
N ASN A 71 -3.86 -0.32 16.84
CA ASN A 71 -3.68 0.33 18.13
C ASN A 71 -4.18 1.79 18.10
N LYS A 72 -5.00 2.17 19.08
CA LYS A 72 -5.66 3.48 19.12
C LYS A 72 -4.69 4.67 19.19
N ASP A 73 -3.55 4.52 19.87
CA ASP A 73 -2.57 5.60 20.03
C ASP A 73 -1.75 5.82 18.75
N THR A 74 -1.46 4.74 18.01
CA THR A 74 -0.65 4.81 16.78
C THR A 74 -1.46 4.91 15.51
N LYS A 75 -2.77 4.66 15.56
CA LYS A 75 -3.66 4.79 14.40
C LYS A 75 -3.61 6.19 13.77
N PRO A 76 -3.67 7.32 14.52
CA PRO A 76 -3.55 8.64 13.93
C PRO A 76 -2.21 8.86 13.20
N VAL A 77 -1.12 8.30 13.74
CA VAL A 77 0.22 8.40 13.15
C VAL A 77 0.23 7.73 11.77
N ILE A 78 -0.21 6.47 11.67
CA ILE A 78 -0.21 5.77 10.39
C ILE A 78 -1.20 6.37 9.39
N VAL A 79 -2.38 6.81 9.84
CA VAL A 79 -3.39 7.49 9.00
C VAL A 79 -2.79 8.75 8.36
N SER A 80 -2.03 9.54 9.11
CA SER A 80 -1.35 10.73 8.58
C SER A 80 -0.21 10.42 7.61
N ALA A 81 0.38 9.22 7.70
CA ALA A 81 1.46 8.78 6.83
C ALA A 81 0.98 8.19 5.49
N ILE A 82 -0.26 7.68 5.41
CA ILE A 82 -0.79 7.06 4.18
C ILE A 82 -0.70 7.98 2.95
N PRO A 83 -1.08 9.28 3.00
CA PRO A 83 -0.94 10.16 1.83
C PRO A 83 0.50 10.23 1.31
N VAL A 84 1.49 10.27 2.20
CA VAL A 84 2.92 10.28 1.83
C VAL A 84 3.31 8.97 1.16
N ILE A 85 2.84 7.82 1.68
CA ILE A 85 3.06 6.52 1.05
C ILE A 85 2.43 6.49 -0.34
N PHE A 86 1.21 7.00 -0.50
CA PHE A 86 0.53 7.10 -1.79
C PHE A 86 1.34 7.91 -2.81
N ASP A 87 1.79 9.11 -2.43
CA ASP A 87 2.50 10.05 -3.32
C ASP A 87 3.86 9.53 -3.83
N HIS A 88 4.45 8.58 -3.12
CA HIS A 88 5.76 8.02 -3.46
C HIS A 88 5.65 6.64 -4.12
N VAL A 89 4.68 5.82 -3.71
CA VAL A 89 4.61 4.41 -4.10
C VAL A 89 3.57 4.18 -5.19
N PHE A 90 2.35 4.70 -5.04
CA PHE A 90 1.21 4.18 -5.79
C PHE A 90 1.32 4.39 -7.30
N GLU A 91 1.53 5.62 -7.74
CA GLU A 91 1.60 5.92 -9.17
C GLU A 91 2.75 5.15 -9.85
N THR A 92 3.94 5.14 -9.25
CA THR A 92 5.10 4.45 -9.84
C THR A 92 4.91 2.94 -9.87
N THR A 93 4.28 2.35 -8.84
CA THR A 93 3.99 0.91 -8.80
C THR A 93 2.88 0.52 -9.76
N ILE A 94 1.76 1.27 -9.80
CA ILE A 94 0.64 1.03 -10.73
C ILE A 94 1.17 1.07 -12.17
N ASN A 95 1.94 2.11 -12.52
CA ASN A 95 2.56 2.24 -13.83
C ASN A 95 3.51 1.09 -14.17
N ALA A 96 4.15 0.46 -13.18
CA ALA A 96 5.01 -0.70 -13.41
C ALA A 96 4.19 -1.99 -13.64
N ILE A 97 3.20 -2.26 -12.78
CA ILE A 97 2.48 -3.54 -12.77
C ILE A 97 1.40 -3.65 -13.85
N THR A 98 0.90 -2.52 -14.37
CA THR A 98 -0.15 -2.46 -15.40
C THR A 98 0.37 -2.41 -16.84
N LYS A 99 1.67 -2.09 -17.04
CA LYS A 99 2.29 -2.04 -18.38
C LYS A 99 2.44 -3.41 -19.04
N ASN A 100 2.69 -4.46 -18.24
CA ASN A 100 2.81 -5.82 -18.73
C ASN A 100 2.23 -6.78 -17.68
N MET A 101 1.28 -7.63 -18.12
CA MET A 101 0.55 -8.58 -17.29
C MET A 101 1.46 -9.67 -16.69
N ASP A 102 2.58 -10.00 -17.34
CA ASP A 102 3.45 -11.11 -16.95
C ASP A 102 4.64 -10.68 -16.07
N ASN A 103 4.96 -9.38 -16.03
CA ASN A 103 6.09 -8.88 -15.25
C ASN A 103 5.73 -8.57 -13.79
N TYR A 104 6.68 -8.75 -12.88
CA TYR A 104 6.59 -8.37 -11.46
C TYR A 104 5.41 -8.99 -10.67
N PRO A 105 5.20 -10.33 -10.71
CA PRO A 105 4.09 -10.98 -10.01
C PRO A 105 4.10 -10.72 -8.50
N ASP A 106 5.27 -10.83 -7.85
CA ASP A 106 5.40 -10.58 -6.40
C ASP A 106 5.08 -9.13 -6.03
N LEU A 107 5.54 -8.16 -6.84
CA LEU A 107 5.28 -6.75 -6.61
C LEU A 107 3.79 -6.46 -6.65
N ARG A 108 3.10 -7.05 -7.63
CA ARG A 108 1.65 -6.92 -7.82
C ARG A 108 0.89 -7.45 -6.60
N LEU A 109 1.21 -8.66 -6.16
CA LEU A 109 0.59 -9.26 -4.98
C LEU A 109 0.81 -8.41 -3.73
N LYS A 110 2.04 -7.92 -3.51
CA LYS A 110 2.36 -7.08 -2.33
C LYS A 110 1.72 -5.70 -2.41
N PHE A 111 1.61 -5.11 -3.59
CA PHE A 111 0.93 -3.84 -3.81
C PHE A 111 -0.56 -3.93 -3.45
N TYR A 112 -1.27 -4.91 -4.02
CA TYR A 112 -2.70 -5.06 -3.72
C TYR A 112 -2.92 -5.52 -2.27
N SER A 113 -2.00 -6.28 -1.69
CA SER A 113 -2.07 -6.63 -0.26
C SER A 113 -1.97 -5.38 0.61
N LEU A 114 -1.04 -4.47 0.31
CA LEU A 114 -0.93 -3.17 0.98
C LEU A 114 -2.23 -2.35 0.81
N LEU A 115 -2.76 -2.27 -0.41
CA LEU A 115 -4.00 -1.53 -0.69
C LEU A 115 -5.20 -2.09 0.10
N LYS A 116 -5.34 -3.41 0.18
CA LYS A 116 -6.38 -4.09 0.98
C LYS A 116 -6.29 -3.70 2.46
N ILE A 117 -5.08 -3.69 3.02
CA ILE A 117 -4.85 -3.30 4.41
C ILE A 117 -5.20 -1.82 4.64
N ILE A 118 -4.80 -0.94 3.73
CA ILE A 118 -5.13 0.50 3.84
C ILE A 118 -6.65 0.72 3.80
N PHE A 119 -7.35 0.09 2.86
CA PHE A 119 -8.81 0.16 2.80
C PHE A 119 -9.47 -0.37 4.06
N LYS A 120 -8.95 -1.46 4.62
CA LYS A 120 -9.53 -2.08 5.81
C LYS A 120 -9.36 -1.23 7.08
N TYR A 121 -8.20 -0.61 7.28
CA TYR A 121 -7.87 0.00 8.57
C TYR A 121 -7.70 1.53 8.56
N CYS A 122 -7.43 2.12 7.39
CA CYS A 122 -7.08 3.53 7.21
C CYS A 122 -7.90 4.20 6.10
N PHE A 123 -9.19 3.84 5.97
CA PHE A 123 -10.06 4.40 4.92
C PHE A 123 -10.22 5.92 5.02
N GLU A 124 -10.12 6.50 6.22
CA GLU A 124 -10.10 7.94 6.42
C GLU A 124 -9.00 8.65 5.62
N SER A 125 -7.84 8.01 5.43
CA SER A 125 -6.77 8.54 4.59
C SER A 125 -7.10 8.45 3.10
N ILE A 126 -7.84 7.41 2.68
CA ILE A 126 -8.33 7.27 1.31
C ILE A 126 -9.32 8.38 0.97
N LEU A 127 -10.17 8.78 1.93
CA LEU A 127 -11.09 9.90 1.75
C LEU A 127 -10.36 11.24 1.55
N ALA A 128 -9.10 11.37 1.97
CA ALA A 128 -8.30 12.57 1.77
C ALA A 128 -7.67 12.67 0.37
N LEU A 129 -7.71 11.60 -0.44
CA LEU A 129 -7.19 11.62 -1.81
C LEU A 129 -7.98 12.59 -2.70
N ASN A 130 -7.28 13.17 -3.67
CA ASN A 130 -7.90 13.95 -4.74
C ASN A 130 -8.55 13.05 -5.80
N ASP A 131 -9.34 13.63 -6.71
CA ASP A 131 -10.11 12.86 -7.71
C ASP A 131 -9.21 12.09 -8.69
N ALA A 132 -8.03 12.62 -9.03
CA ALA A 132 -7.09 11.95 -9.93
C ALA A 132 -6.46 10.71 -9.26
N GLN A 133 -6.03 10.84 -8.00
CA GLN A 133 -5.52 9.74 -7.19
C GLN A 133 -6.61 8.68 -6.94
N THR A 134 -7.84 9.13 -6.65
CA THR A 134 -8.99 8.24 -6.45
C THR A 134 -9.29 7.47 -7.72
N LYS A 135 -9.35 8.14 -8.88
CA LYS A 135 -9.54 7.49 -10.17
C LYS A 135 -8.47 6.45 -10.47
N MET A 136 -7.19 6.83 -10.34
CA MET A 136 -6.06 5.92 -10.59
C MET A 136 -6.15 4.67 -9.71
N MET A 137 -6.50 4.85 -8.44
CA MET A 137 -6.66 3.76 -7.48
C MET A 137 -7.84 2.86 -7.85
N VAL A 138 -9.03 3.42 -8.17
CA VAL A 138 -10.20 2.63 -8.61
C VAL A 138 -9.90 1.86 -9.91
N ASP A 139 -9.32 2.53 -10.91
CA ASP A 139 -8.96 1.90 -12.19
C ASP A 139 -7.98 0.74 -11.97
N SER A 140 -7.02 0.89 -11.03
CA SER A 140 -6.08 -0.18 -10.68
C SER A 140 -6.75 -1.38 -10.00
N VAL A 141 -7.79 -1.16 -9.20
CA VAL A 141 -8.57 -2.24 -8.57
C VAL A 141 -9.41 -2.97 -9.62
N ILE A 142 -10.06 -2.24 -10.52
CA ILE A 142 -10.82 -2.82 -11.63
C ILE A 142 -9.91 -3.66 -12.53
N TRP A 143 -8.70 -3.17 -12.81
CA TRP A 143 -7.69 -3.92 -13.54
C TRP A 143 -7.33 -5.23 -12.82
N ALA A 144 -7.16 -5.21 -11.49
CA ALA A 144 -6.84 -6.39 -10.69
C ALA A 144 -7.93 -7.47 -10.79
N MET A 145 -9.21 -7.08 -10.67
CA MET A 145 -10.35 -8.02 -10.78
C MET A 145 -10.40 -8.75 -12.11
N ARG A 146 -9.86 -8.15 -13.18
CA ARG A 146 -9.84 -8.70 -14.54
C ARG A 146 -8.54 -9.44 -14.87
N HIS A 147 -7.66 -9.63 -13.88
CA HIS A 147 -6.36 -10.24 -14.08
C HIS A 147 -6.47 -11.74 -14.39
N LEU A 148 -5.56 -12.27 -15.22
CA LEU A 148 -5.58 -13.68 -15.63
C LEU A 148 -5.20 -14.63 -14.49
N HIS A 149 -4.29 -14.22 -13.60
CA HIS A 149 -3.94 -14.99 -12.41
C HIS A 149 -4.98 -14.81 -11.30
N SER A 150 -5.56 -15.93 -10.86
CA SER A 150 -6.65 -15.97 -9.88
C SER A 150 -6.32 -15.25 -8.58
N GLU A 151 -5.10 -15.41 -8.04
CA GLU A 151 -4.71 -14.77 -6.78
C GLU A 151 -4.82 -13.24 -6.82
N VAL A 152 -4.50 -12.62 -7.97
CA VAL A 152 -4.63 -11.18 -8.15
C VAL A 152 -6.10 -10.79 -8.34
N ALA A 153 -6.85 -11.59 -9.09
CA ALA A 153 -8.27 -11.36 -9.31
C ALA A 153 -9.08 -11.43 -8.01
N ASP A 154 -8.85 -12.46 -7.20
CA ASP A 154 -9.48 -12.65 -5.89
C ASP A 154 -9.16 -11.48 -4.96
N LEU A 155 -7.90 -11.06 -4.91
CA LEU A 155 -7.47 -9.92 -4.12
C LEU A 155 -8.11 -8.61 -4.60
N GLY A 156 -8.22 -8.42 -5.93
CA GLY A 156 -8.93 -7.30 -6.53
C GLY A 156 -10.41 -7.26 -6.13
N MET A 157 -11.08 -8.40 -6.18
CA MET A 157 -12.49 -8.53 -5.79
C MET A 157 -12.71 -8.23 -4.31
N ASP A 158 -11.83 -8.74 -3.45
CA ASP A 158 -11.85 -8.45 -2.00
C ASP A 158 -11.70 -6.95 -1.72
N ILE A 159 -10.75 -6.29 -2.39
CA ILE A 159 -10.54 -4.84 -2.25
C ILE A 159 -11.76 -4.09 -2.76
N PHE A 160 -12.30 -4.49 -3.91
CA PHE A 160 -13.46 -3.84 -4.51
C PHE A 160 -14.68 -3.91 -3.59
N LEU A 161 -14.95 -5.06 -2.99
CA LEU A 161 -16.06 -5.21 -2.04
C LEU A 161 -15.89 -4.29 -0.83
N VAL A 162 -14.70 -4.28 -0.21
CA VAL A 162 -14.42 -3.41 0.95
C VAL A 162 -14.51 -1.94 0.55
N MET A 163 -14.03 -1.58 -0.64
CA MET A 163 -14.14 -0.24 -1.20
C MET A 163 -15.60 0.20 -1.31
N LEU A 164 -16.48 -0.62 -1.92
CA LEU A 164 -17.89 -0.30 -2.07
C LEU A 164 -18.58 -0.10 -0.71
N VAL A 165 -18.35 -1.00 0.24
CA VAL A 165 -18.92 -0.91 1.59
C VAL A 165 -18.46 0.38 2.29
N ASN A 166 -17.17 0.67 2.25
CA ASN A 166 -16.60 1.84 2.88
C ASN A 166 -17.15 3.14 2.25
N TYR A 167 -17.15 3.25 0.92
CA TYR A 167 -17.67 4.45 0.25
C TYR A 167 -19.17 4.63 0.44
N HIS A 168 -19.97 3.57 0.46
CA HIS A 168 -21.41 3.62 0.74
C HIS A 168 -21.71 4.27 2.09
N THR A 169 -20.89 4.00 3.10
CA THR A 169 -21.03 4.60 4.45
C THR A 169 -20.32 5.94 4.62
N SER A 170 -19.65 6.43 3.58
CA SER A 170 -18.80 7.63 3.65
C SER A 170 -19.52 8.91 3.23
N VAL A 171 -18.94 10.04 3.63
CA VAL A 171 -19.37 11.38 3.17
C VAL A 171 -19.17 11.59 1.66
N LYS A 172 -18.31 10.79 1.01
CA LYS A 172 -18.05 10.85 -0.43
C LYS A 172 -18.91 9.86 -1.23
N CYS A 173 -19.91 9.21 -0.63
CA CYS A 173 -20.76 8.19 -1.26
C CYS A 173 -21.27 8.63 -2.65
N ASN A 174 -22.09 9.68 -2.72
CA ASN A 174 -22.70 10.12 -3.98
C ASN A 174 -21.65 10.47 -5.05
N HIS A 175 -20.62 11.21 -4.67
CA HIS A 175 -19.52 11.57 -5.58
C HIS A 175 -18.81 10.34 -6.12
N PHE A 176 -18.53 9.36 -5.25
CA PHE A 176 -17.87 8.13 -5.65
C PHE A 176 -18.70 7.32 -6.65
N PHE A 177 -19.97 7.05 -6.34
CA PHE A 177 -20.82 6.25 -7.21
C PHE A 177 -21.18 6.92 -8.52
N GLN A 178 -21.26 8.26 -8.58
CA GLN A 178 -21.56 8.97 -9.84
C GLN A 178 -20.37 9.04 -10.79
N ASN A 179 -19.14 9.07 -10.27
CA ASN A 179 -17.95 9.31 -11.08
C ASN A 179 -17.16 8.03 -11.41
N TYR A 180 -17.35 6.95 -10.64
CA TYR A 180 -16.49 5.77 -10.73
C TYR A 180 -17.22 4.42 -10.83
N MET A 181 -18.55 4.39 -10.70
CA MET A 181 -19.39 3.18 -10.86
C MET A 181 -20.38 3.38 -12.00
#